data_AF-A0A1H5ZKV7-F1
#
_entry.id   AF-A0A1H5ZKV7-F1
#
_cell.length_a   1.000
_cell.length_b   1.000
_cell.length_c   1.000
_cell.angle_alpha   90.00
_cell.angle_beta   90.00
_cell.angle_gamma   90.00
#
_symmetry.space_group_name_H-M   'P 1'
#
loop_
_entity.id
_entity.type
_entity.pdbx_description
1 polymer ?
#
loop_
_entity_poly.entity_id
_entity_poly.type
_entity_poly.pdbx_seq_one_letter_code
_entity_poly.pdbx_strand_id
1 'polypeptide(L)'
;GAVTGDHVRPGAITLAHLHPDALSNREPADHRDARLAPKSITEDHLTMGSVSSQHLQASSVLSLVIANKAVTGEKLADEAVSSVKLAPSAVGSAHLQADAVGTEHLVNGSVTEDKIAAGSVGAEHLRSQSVENGHLADESITFSKISAGAVQPIHLAEGSVTETKLAPESVHAGHLAAEAVDESKLAFRPVQAPSGKKAVLQQFGLAPFSFQEQDDVLEIGISFEEPFANASYVLVATGSHPACYAVCKQKTVKTAVLSIVRTQPGLAFDVVLNWIAVGSKADTAD
;
A
#
# COMPACT_ATOMS: atom_id res chain seq x y z
N GLY A 1 109.26 2.80 -32.63
CA GLY A 1 108.72 3.07 -31.30
C GLY A 1 107.47 3.90 -31.46
N ALA A 2 106.33 3.46 -30.91
CA ALA A 2 105.06 4.15 -31.10
C ALA A 2 104.98 5.38 -30.18
N VAL A 3 104.64 6.54 -30.75
CA VAL A 3 104.36 7.76 -29.98
C VAL A 3 102.92 7.67 -29.49
N THR A 4 102.73 7.47 -28.19
CA THR A 4 101.39 7.53 -27.56
C THR A 4 101.01 8.98 -27.24
N GLY A 5 99.71 9.22 -27.07
CA GLY A 5 99.12 10.57 -26.88
C GLY A 5 99.68 11.38 -25.71
N ASP A 6 100.37 10.74 -24.78
CA ASP A 6 101.01 11.41 -23.64
C ASP A 6 102.24 12.24 -24.02
N HIS A 7 102.80 12.04 -25.23
CA HIS A 7 103.97 12.76 -25.72
C HIS A 7 103.63 14.05 -26.48
N VAL A 8 102.34 14.37 -26.64
CA VAL A 8 101.87 15.47 -27.48
C VAL A 8 101.01 16.42 -26.65
N ARG A 9 101.40 17.69 -26.55
CA ARG A 9 100.60 18.70 -25.85
C ARG A 9 99.29 18.97 -26.60
N PRO A 10 98.16 19.20 -25.90
CA PRO A 10 96.91 19.60 -26.54
C PRO A 10 97.11 20.83 -27.44
N GLY A 11 96.68 20.74 -28.70
CA GLY A 11 96.85 21.80 -29.70
C GLY A 11 98.17 21.79 -30.47
N ALA A 12 99.09 20.85 -30.21
CA ALA A 12 100.36 20.76 -30.93
C ALA A 12 100.22 20.30 -32.40
N ILE A 13 99.12 19.62 -32.76
CA ILE A 13 98.80 19.26 -34.14
C ILE A 13 97.56 20.06 -34.55
N THR A 14 97.78 21.16 -35.24
CA THR A 14 96.74 21.96 -35.90
C THR A 14 96.49 21.48 -37.33
N LEU A 15 95.39 21.91 -37.96
CA LEU A 15 95.03 21.59 -39.35
C LEU A 15 96.13 21.90 -40.38
N ALA A 16 97.09 22.77 -40.05
CA ALA A 16 98.24 23.08 -40.90
C ALA A 16 99.26 21.93 -41.00
N HIS A 17 99.22 20.96 -40.07
CA HIS A 17 100.13 19.81 -40.03
C HIS A 17 99.58 18.57 -40.75
N LEU A 18 98.38 18.66 -41.32
CA LEU A 18 97.74 17.60 -42.08
C LEU A 18 97.96 17.83 -43.58
N HIS A 19 98.45 16.81 -44.28
CA HIS A 19 98.55 16.84 -45.74
C HIS A 19 97.16 17.02 -46.35
N PRO A 20 96.96 17.85 -47.39
CA PRO A 20 95.63 18.13 -47.96
C PRO A 20 94.87 16.87 -48.42
N ASP A 21 95.57 15.80 -48.81
CA ASP A 21 94.95 14.50 -49.15
C ASP A 21 94.51 13.65 -47.94
N ALA A 22 94.92 14.00 -46.72
CA ALA A 22 94.45 13.35 -45.49
C ALA A 22 92.96 13.63 -45.23
N LEU A 23 92.42 14.68 -45.85
CA LEU A 23 91.00 15.02 -45.88
C LEU A 23 90.34 14.65 -47.22
N SER A 24 90.93 13.72 -47.99
CA SER A 24 90.30 13.29 -49.24
C SER A 24 88.84 12.88 -48.98
N ASN A 25 87.95 13.72 -49.51
CA ASN A 25 86.52 13.49 -49.65
C ASN A 25 86.38 12.16 -50.41
N ARG A 26 86.31 11.05 -49.67
CA ARG A 26 85.75 9.83 -50.22
C ARG A 26 84.30 10.17 -50.58
N GLU A 27 84.00 9.99 -51.86
CA GLU A 27 82.64 9.97 -52.40
C GLU A 27 81.69 9.32 -51.38
N PRO A 28 80.54 9.92 -51.05
CA PRO A 28 79.56 9.24 -50.23
C PRO A 28 79.00 8.10 -51.08
N ALA A 29 79.68 6.95 -51.02
CA ALA A 29 79.09 5.67 -51.35
C ALA A 29 77.75 5.54 -50.60
N ASP A 30 76.89 4.68 -51.07
CA ASP A 30 75.59 4.37 -50.49
C ASP A 30 75.71 3.95 -48.99
N HIS A 31 75.72 4.92 -48.07
CA HIS A 31 75.85 4.69 -46.63
C HIS A 31 74.46 4.56 -45.99
N ARG A 32 73.70 3.56 -46.45
CA ARG A 32 72.40 3.20 -45.84
C ARG A 32 72.55 2.51 -44.48
N ASP A 33 73.77 2.18 -44.07
CA ASP A 33 74.03 1.47 -42.82
C ASP A 33 74.72 2.37 -41.78
N ALA A 34 73.92 2.79 -40.80
CA ALA A 34 74.27 3.22 -39.45
C ALA A 34 75.46 4.20 -39.27
N ARG A 35 75.20 5.50 -39.44
CA ARG A 35 76.10 6.58 -38.94
C ARG A 35 76.09 6.74 -37.41
N LEU A 36 75.22 6.02 -36.71
CA LEU A 36 75.07 6.07 -35.26
C LEU A 36 75.31 4.67 -34.70
N ALA A 37 76.24 4.55 -33.77
CA ALA A 37 76.39 3.31 -33.02
C ALA A 37 75.11 3.04 -32.20
N PRO A 38 74.72 1.76 -31.99
CA PRO A 38 73.58 1.43 -31.16
C PRO A 38 73.69 2.09 -29.78
N LYS A 39 72.61 2.71 -29.30
CA LYS A 39 72.54 3.44 -28.02
C LYS A 39 73.45 4.68 -27.91
N SER A 40 74.03 5.15 -29.01
CA SER A 40 74.88 6.36 -29.01
C SER A 40 74.10 7.66 -28.73
N ILE A 41 72.77 7.65 -28.88
CA ILE A 41 71.90 8.77 -28.51
C ILE A 41 71.28 8.44 -27.14
N THR A 42 71.62 9.26 -26.16
CA THR A 42 71.10 9.21 -24.79
C THR A 42 70.28 10.48 -24.51
N GLU A 43 69.66 10.56 -23.33
CA GLU A 43 68.87 11.74 -22.91
C GLU A 43 69.67 13.04 -22.98
N ASP A 44 70.96 13.02 -22.64
CA ASP A 44 71.85 14.20 -22.69
C ASP A 44 72.08 14.74 -24.11
N HIS A 45 71.86 13.90 -25.13
CA HIS A 45 71.99 14.29 -26.52
C HIS A 45 70.71 14.93 -27.09
N LEU A 46 69.60 14.89 -26.35
CA LEU A 46 68.30 15.42 -26.77
C LEU A 46 67.89 16.58 -25.85
N THR A 47 68.00 17.81 -26.34
CA THR A 47 67.50 18.98 -25.62
C THR A 47 65.99 19.11 -25.74
N MET A 48 65.35 19.77 -24.77
CA MET A 48 63.91 20.00 -24.77
C MET A 48 63.46 20.67 -26.08
N GLY A 49 62.46 20.06 -26.76
CA GLY A 49 61.93 20.57 -28.03
C GLY A 49 62.77 20.25 -29.27
N SER A 50 63.93 19.59 -29.14
CA SER A 50 64.75 19.17 -30.30
C SER A 50 64.04 18.15 -31.21
N VAL A 51 63.12 17.36 -30.65
CA VAL A 51 62.24 16.45 -31.38
C VAL A 51 60.84 17.06 -31.44
N SER A 52 60.42 17.53 -32.61
CA SER A 52 59.06 18.00 -32.88
C SER A 52 58.26 16.97 -33.66
N SER A 53 56.97 17.22 -33.87
CA SER A 53 56.09 16.30 -34.61
C SER A 53 56.58 15.99 -36.02
N GLN A 54 57.24 16.94 -36.71
CA GLN A 54 57.79 16.72 -38.05
C GLN A 54 58.96 15.72 -38.07
N HIS A 55 59.60 15.48 -36.92
CA HIS A 55 60.69 14.52 -36.77
C HIS A 55 60.17 13.10 -36.46
N LEU A 56 58.87 12.95 -36.20
CA LEU A 56 58.22 11.67 -35.89
C LEU A 56 57.33 11.23 -37.05
N GLN A 57 57.65 10.10 -37.66
CA GLN A 57 56.77 9.50 -38.67
C GLN A 57 55.57 8.79 -38.01
N ALA A 58 54.52 8.57 -38.79
CA ALA A 58 53.38 7.78 -38.33
C ALA A 58 53.84 6.40 -37.80
N SER A 59 53.34 6.02 -36.63
CA SER A 59 53.68 4.77 -35.93
C SER A 59 55.14 4.62 -35.50
N SER A 60 55.96 5.68 -35.53
CA SER A 60 57.35 5.60 -35.06
C SER A 60 57.47 5.47 -33.54
N VAL A 61 56.44 5.88 -32.79
CA VAL A 61 56.38 5.77 -31.32
C VAL A 61 55.58 4.52 -30.96
N LEU A 62 56.29 3.45 -30.58
CA LEU A 62 55.69 2.19 -30.13
C LEU A 62 55.25 2.28 -28.67
N SER A 63 54.24 1.51 -28.27
CA SER A 63 53.73 1.52 -26.89
C SER A 63 54.80 1.21 -25.84
N LEU A 64 55.80 0.37 -26.19
CA LEU A 64 56.91 0.00 -25.29
C LEU A 64 57.80 1.19 -24.91
N VAL A 65 57.85 2.25 -25.74
CA VAL A 65 58.70 3.42 -25.49
C VAL A 65 57.95 4.55 -24.77
N ILE A 66 56.66 4.41 -24.51
CA ILE A 66 55.86 5.39 -23.75
C ILE A 66 55.88 4.99 -22.28
N ALA A 67 56.51 5.80 -21.44
CA ALA A 67 56.53 5.57 -19.99
C ALA A 67 55.12 5.68 -19.36
N ASN A 68 54.91 4.97 -18.25
CA ASN A 68 53.67 5.09 -17.47
C ASN A 68 53.41 6.55 -17.08
N LYS A 69 52.15 7.00 -17.25
CA LYS A 69 51.70 8.38 -17.00
C LYS A 69 52.33 9.46 -17.91
N ALA A 70 53.04 9.09 -18.97
CA ALA A 70 53.62 10.06 -19.90
C ALA A 70 52.55 10.85 -20.69
N VAL A 71 51.38 10.25 -20.93
CA VAL A 71 50.22 10.89 -21.54
C VAL A 71 49.27 11.35 -20.43
N THR A 72 49.21 12.65 -20.20
CA THR A 72 48.30 13.31 -19.25
C THR A 72 47.04 13.80 -19.98
N GLY A 73 45.99 14.15 -19.23
CA GLY A 73 44.76 14.70 -19.81
C GLY A 73 45.00 15.92 -20.71
N GLU A 74 45.90 16.83 -20.30
CA GLU A 74 46.28 18.02 -21.08
C GLU A 74 46.95 17.72 -22.43
N LYS A 75 47.52 16.51 -22.59
CA LYS A 75 48.15 16.06 -23.85
C LYS A 75 47.14 15.40 -24.80
N LEU A 76 45.92 15.14 -24.35
CA LEU A 76 44.85 14.61 -25.18
C LEU A 76 44.04 15.78 -25.71
N ALA A 77 43.93 15.86 -27.04
CA ALA A 77 42.98 16.77 -27.67
C ALA A 77 41.54 16.34 -27.33
N ASP A 78 40.61 17.29 -27.44
CA ASP A 78 39.18 17.00 -27.33
C ASP A 78 38.79 15.87 -28.30
N GLU A 79 37.94 14.96 -27.82
CA GLU A 79 37.47 13.77 -28.56
C GLU A 79 38.57 12.78 -29.00
N ALA A 80 39.82 12.94 -28.55
CA ALA A 80 40.91 12.03 -28.90
C ALA A 80 40.63 10.57 -28.48
N VAL A 81 39.81 10.36 -27.45
CA VAL A 81 39.38 9.05 -26.96
C VAL A 81 37.93 8.76 -27.40
N SER A 82 37.77 8.10 -28.54
CA SER A 82 36.47 7.60 -29.02
C SER A 82 36.06 6.32 -28.29
N SER A 83 34.78 5.96 -28.35
CA SER A 83 34.23 4.73 -27.74
C SER A 83 34.98 3.45 -28.14
N VAL A 84 35.41 3.32 -29.40
CA VAL A 84 36.19 2.17 -29.92
C VAL A 84 37.54 2.00 -29.22
N LYS A 85 38.09 3.06 -28.62
CA LYS A 85 39.38 3.03 -27.90
C LYS A 85 39.22 2.64 -26.43
N LEU A 86 38.00 2.56 -25.92
CA LEU A 86 37.70 2.15 -24.55
C LEU A 86 37.46 0.65 -24.50
N ALA A 87 38.25 -0.06 -23.68
CA ALA A 87 38.00 -1.45 -23.39
C ALA A 87 36.67 -1.61 -22.61
N PRO A 88 36.01 -2.79 -22.68
CA PRO A 88 34.88 -3.09 -21.81
C PRO A 88 35.23 -2.83 -20.33
N SER A 89 34.32 -2.17 -19.61
CA SER A 89 34.49 -1.79 -18.20
C SER A 89 35.66 -0.84 -17.89
N ALA A 90 36.27 -0.21 -18.90
CA ALA A 90 37.30 0.81 -18.67
C ALA A 90 36.78 2.01 -17.86
N VAL A 91 35.49 2.33 -17.99
CA VAL A 91 34.81 3.38 -17.23
C VAL A 91 33.95 2.74 -16.14
N GLY A 92 34.51 2.59 -14.95
CA GLY A 92 33.79 2.24 -13.71
C GLY A 92 33.18 3.43 -12.97
N SER A 93 32.43 3.17 -11.89
CA SER A 93 31.73 4.20 -11.10
C SER A 93 32.65 5.29 -10.53
N ALA A 94 33.88 4.95 -10.14
CA ALA A 94 34.86 5.92 -9.64
C ALA A 94 35.31 6.96 -10.68
N HIS A 95 35.04 6.72 -11.96
CA HIS A 95 35.36 7.65 -13.05
C HIS A 95 34.19 8.58 -13.39
N LEU A 96 32.98 8.31 -12.88
CA LEU A 96 31.81 9.15 -13.09
C LEU A 96 31.71 10.17 -11.96
N GLN A 97 31.75 11.45 -12.32
CA GLN A 97 31.48 12.53 -11.38
C GLN A 97 29.99 12.55 -11.00
N ALA A 98 29.66 13.27 -9.92
CA ALA A 98 28.27 13.58 -9.61
C ALA A 98 27.60 14.25 -10.82
N ASP A 99 26.35 13.86 -11.10
CA ASP A 99 25.54 14.36 -12.22
C ASP A 99 26.11 14.11 -13.63
N ALA A 100 27.14 13.28 -13.77
CA ALA A 100 27.70 12.93 -15.08
C ALA A 100 26.71 12.16 -15.98
N VAL A 101 25.66 11.55 -15.40
CA VAL A 101 24.61 10.82 -16.13
C VAL A 101 23.27 11.54 -15.94
N GLY A 102 22.97 12.46 -16.86
CA GLY A 102 21.69 13.15 -16.97
C GLY A 102 20.60 12.34 -17.70
N THR A 103 19.39 12.91 -17.78
CA THR A 103 18.22 12.29 -18.43
C THR A 103 18.42 11.94 -19.90
N GLU A 104 19.18 12.77 -20.62
CA GLU A 104 19.54 12.60 -22.02
C GLU A 104 20.43 11.38 -22.28
N HIS A 105 21.10 10.88 -21.24
CA HIS A 105 21.90 9.65 -21.29
C HIS A 105 21.06 8.39 -21.01
N LEU A 106 19.84 8.54 -20.46
CA LEU A 106 18.94 7.44 -20.12
C LEU A 106 17.88 7.25 -21.21
N VAL A 107 18.23 6.49 -22.24
CA VAL A 107 17.31 6.13 -23.32
C VAL A 107 16.20 5.19 -22.83
N ASN A 108 15.07 5.15 -23.56
CA ASN A 108 13.95 4.27 -23.21
C ASN A 108 14.39 2.82 -23.05
N GLY A 109 14.09 2.23 -21.88
CA GLY A 109 14.45 0.86 -21.54
C GLY A 109 15.89 0.66 -21.03
N SER A 110 16.69 1.72 -20.87
CA SER A 110 18.05 1.60 -20.32
C SER A 110 18.08 1.22 -18.84
N VAL A 111 17.01 1.54 -18.10
CA VAL A 111 16.81 1.15 -16.70
C VAL A 111 15.78 0.02 -16.67
N THR A 112 16.26 -1.21 -16.45
CA THR A 112 15.42 -2.41 -16.31
C THR A 112 15.18 -2.72 -14.84
N GLU A 113 14.27 -3.67 -14.56
CA GLU A 113 13.94 -4.11 -13.20
C GLU A 113 15.19 -4.50 -12.38
N ASP A 114 16.10 -5.29 -12.96
CA ASP A 114 17.36 -5.71 -12.32
C ASP A 114 18.31 -4.55 -11.95
N LYS A 115 18.09 -3.35 -12.51
CA LYS A 115 18.88 -2.15 -12.22
C LYS A 115 18.28 -1.31 -11.09
N ILE A 116 17.05 -1.60 -10.66
CA ILE A 116 16.36 -0.89 -9.59
C ILE A 116 16.46 -1.73 -8.32
N ALA A 117 17.23 -1.26 -7.35
CA ALA A 117 17.37 -1.96 -6.07
C ALA A 117 16.04 -1.99 -5.30
N ALA A 118 15.78 -3.08 -4.59
CA ALA A 118 14.58 -3.20 -3.76
C ALA A 118 14.48 -2.06 -2.74
N GLY A 119 13.32 -1.38 -2.69
CA GLY A 119 13.07 -0.24 -1.81
C GLY A 119 13.69 1.09 -2.25
N SER A 120 14.38 1.14 -3.40
CA SER A 120 14.93 2.41 -3.93
C SER A 120 13.84 3.40 -4.39
N VAL A 121 12.64 2.89 -4.71
CA VAL A 121 11.48 3.70 -5.08
C VAL A 121 10.52 3.81 -3.88
N GLY A 122 10.65 4.90 -3.13
CA GLY A 122 9.75 5.31 -2.06
C GLY A 122 8.53 6.12 -2.52
N ALA A 123 7.63 6.47 -1.58
CA ALA A 123 6.40 7.21 -1.85
C ALA A 123 6.66 8.62 -2.41
N GLU A 124 7.75 9.27 -2.00
CA GLU A 124 8.22 10.56 -2.49
C GLU A 124 8.57 10.58 -3.98
N HIS A 125 8.85 9.41 -4.56
CA HIS A 125 9.14 9.27 -5.99
C HIS A 125 7.86 9.09 -6.82
N LEU A 126 6.71 8.84 -6.16
CA LEU A 126 5.42 8.64 -6.82
C LEU A 126 4.62 9.95 -6.78
N ARG A 127 4.26 10.45 -7.96
CA ARG A 127 3.34 11.59 -8.05
C ARG A 127 1.91 11.14 -7.73
N SER A 128 1.09 12.08 -7.27
CA SER A 128 -0.34 11.84 -7.12
C SER A 128 -0.94 11.26 -8.40
N GLN A 129 -1.74 10.20 -8.26
CA GLN A 129 -2.41 9.50 -9.37
C GLN A 129 -1.47 8.78 -10.36
N SER A 130 -0.18 8.61 -10.06
CA SER A 130 0.72 7.87 -10.96
C SER A 130 0.52 6.35 -10.93
N VAL A 131 -0.19 5.82 -9.92
CA VAL A 131 -0.49 4.40 -9.77
C VAL A 131 -1.93 4.16 -10.19
N GLU A 132 -2.10 3.46 -11.31
CA GLU A 132 -3.40 3.07 -11.88
C GLU A 132 -3.65 1.58 -11.64
N ASN A 133 -4.86 1.11 -11.93
CA ASN A 133 -5.23 -0.30 -11.70
C ASN A 133 -4.30 -1.28 -12.41
N GLY A 134 -3.82 -0.96 -13.61
CA GLY A 134 -2.89 -1.82 -14.36
C GLY A 134 -1.50 -1.96 -13.72
N HIS A 135 -1.15 -1.10 -12.76
CA HIS A 135 0.11 -1.17 -12.02
C HIS A 135 0.01 -2.04 -10.77
N LEU A 136 -1.22 -2.39 -10.34
CA LEU A 136 -1.46 -3.19 -9.15
C LEU A 136 -1.73 -4.64 -9.57
N ALA A 137 -0.96 -5.57 -9.04
CA ALA A 137 -1.28 -6.98 -9.17
C ALA A 137 -2.59 -7.30 -8.44
N ASP A 138 -3.30 -8.30 -8.93
CA ASP A 138 -4.51 -8.81 -8.29
C ASP A 138 -4.22 -9.16 -6.82
N GLU A 139 -5.15 -8.81 -5.92
CA GLU A 139 -5.07 -9.05 -4.48
C GLU A 139 -3.88 -8.39 -3.76
N SER A 140 -3.08 -7.54 -4.43
CA SER A 140 -1.93 -6.88 -3.82
C SER A 140 -2.31 -5.88 -2.71
N ILE A 141 -3.56 -5.39 -2.70
CA ILE A 141 -4.07 -4.50 -1.66
C ILE A 141 -4.76 -5.32 -0.56
N THR A 142 -4.00 -5.61 0.49
CA THR A 142 -4.46 -6.33 1.68
C THR A 142 -5.13 -5.40 2.68
N PHE A 143 -5.90 -5.97 3.63
CA PHE A 143 -6.57 -5.20 4.69
C PHE A 143 -5.61 -4.28 5.46
N SER A 144 -4.39 -4.72 5.73
CA SER A 144 -3.35 -3.92 6.41
C SER A 144 -2.94 -2.65 5.66
N LYS A 145 -3.19 -2.58 4.34
CA LYS A 145 -2.87 -1.43 3.48
C LYS A 145 -4.04 -0.45 3.37
N ILE A 146 -5.23 -0.82 3.87
CA ILE A 146 -6.43 0.01 3.84
C ILE A 146 -6.64 0.62 5.22
N SER A 147 -6.50 1.94 5.32
CA SER A 147 -6.75 2.65 6.58
C SER A 147 -8.25 2.62 6.95
N ALA A 148 -8.53 2.71 8.25
CA ALA A 148 -9.90 2.83 8.74
C ALA A 148 -10.61 4.04 8.09
N GLY A 149 -11.81 3.82 7.54
CA GLY A 149 -12.59 4.86 6.86
C GLY A 149 -12.16 5.20 5.42
N ALA A 150 -11.13 4.53 4.88
CA ALA A 150 -10.70 4.74 3.49
C ALA A 150 -11.77 4.29 2.48
N VAL A 151 -12.57 3.27 2.81
CA VAL A 151 -13.71 2.84 2.01
C VAL A 151 -14.95 3.59 2.47
N GLN A 152 -15.48 4.43 1.58
CA GLN A 152 -16.71 5.20 1.78
C GLN A 152 -17.82 4.65 0.88
N PRO A 153 -19.10 4.99 1.12
CA PRO A 153 -20.20 4.52 0.28
C PRO A 153 -19.99 4.77 -1.22
N ILE A 154 -19.36 5.89 -1.60
CA ILE A 154 -19.05 6.23 -2.99
C ILE A 154 -18.03 5.28 -3.65
N HIS A 155 -17.26 4.53 -2.85
CA HIS A 155 -16.29 3.54 -3.34
C HIS A 155 -16.92 2.16 -3.57
N LEU A 156 -18.18 1.95 -3.16
CA LEU A 156 -18.87 0.67 -3.30
C LEU A 156 -19.85 0.74 -4.48
N ALA A 157 -19.65 -0.15 -5.45
CA ALA A 157 -20.61 -0.34 -6.52
C ALA A 157 -21.92 -0.94 -5.98
N GLU A 158 -23.04 -0.67 -6.64
CA GLU A 158 -24.33 -1.29 -6.32
C GLU A 158 -24.21 -2.82 -6.37
N GLY A 159 -24.71 -3.49 -5.32
CA GLY A 159 -24.64 -4.96 -5.20
C GLY A 159 -23.26 -5.53 -4.85
N SER A 160 -22.24 -4.69 -4.63
CA SER A 160 -20.89 -5.17 -4.28
C SER A 160 -20.81 -5.86 -2.90
N VAL A 161 -21.70 -5.49 -1.97
CA VAL A 161 -21.82 -6.10 -0.65
C VAL A 161 -22.96 -7.12 -0.70
N THR A 162 -22.59 -8.40 -0.90
CA THR A 162 -23.54 -9.52 -0.91
C THR A 162 -23.64 -10.18 0.47
N GLU A 163 -24.63 -11.05 0.67
CA GLU A 163 -24.81 -11.81 1.92
C GLU A 163 -23.53 -12.50 2.40
N THR A 164 -22.81 -13.15 1.47
CA THR A 164 -21.53 -13.85 1.76
C THR A 164 -20.39 -12.92 2.22
N LYS A 165 -20.55 -11.60 2.09
CA LYS A 165 -19.56 -10.60 2.52
C LYS A 165 -19.88 -10.05 3.91
N LEU A 166 -21.06 -10.31 4.45
CA LEU A 166 -21.45 -9.92 5.81
C LEU A 166 -21.16 -11.08 6.77
N ALA A 167 -20.37 -10.82 7.81
CA ALA A 167 -20.18 -11.79 8.87
C ALA A 167 -21.47 -11.97 9.68
N PRO A 168 -21.74 -13.17 10.24
CA PRO A 168 -22.84 -13.37 11.16
C PRO A 168 -22.82 -12.31 12.27
N GLU A 169 -24.00 -11.78 12.63
CA GLU A 169 -24.20 -10.78 13.68
C GLU A 169 -23.50 -9.42 13.48
N SER A 170 -22.88 -9.18 12.32
CA SER A 170 -22.21 -7.89 12.04
C SER A 170 -23.18 -6.71 11.90
N VAL A 171 -24.46 -6.96 11.63
CA VAL A 171 -25.50 -5.92 11.51
C VAL A 171 -26.35 -5.90 12.79
N HIS A 172 -26.21 -4.85 13.60
CA HIS A 172 -27.01 -4.61 14.80
C HIS A 172 -27.97 -3.43 14.62
N ALA A 173 -28.90 -3.23 15.55
CA ALA A 173 -29.94 -2.20 15.45
C ALA A 173 -29.38 -0.79 15.13
N GLY A 174 -28.22 -0.42 15.70
CA GLY A 174 -27.57 0.87 15.40
C GLY A 174 -27.05 1.05 13.97
N HIS A 175 -26.95 -0.03 13.18
CA HIS A 175 -26.57 0.03 11.76
C HIS A 175 -27.76 0.27 10.83
N LEU A 176 -28.99 0.16 11.35
CA LEU A 176 -30.21 0.32 10.58
C LEU A 176 -30.83 1.67 10.92
N ALA A 177 -31.18 2.43 9.90
CA ALA A 177 -32.01 3.61 10.09
C ALA A 177 -33.42 3.19 10.56
N ALA A 178 -34.12 4.12 11.23
CA ALA A 178 -35.54 3.92 11.50
C ALA A 178 -36.29 3.63 10.20
N GLU A 179 -37.19 2.63 10.24
CA GLU A 179 -37.98 2.18 9.08
C GLU A 179 -37.16 1.57 7.92
N ALA A 180 -35.86 1.31 8.09
CA ALA A 180 -35.04 0.68 7.04
C ALA A 180 -35.47 -0.75 6.69
N VAL A 181 -36.12 -1.45 7.64
CA VAL A 181 -36.65 -2.81 7.45
C VAL A 181 -38.17 -2.74 7.56
N ASP A 182 -38.83 -2.74 6.41
CA ASP A 182 -40.28 -2.83 6.32
C ASP A 182 -40.76 -4.30 6.32
N GLU A 183 -42.08 -4.50 6.40
CA GLU A 183 -42.70 -5.83 6.44
C GLU A 183 -42.40 -6.69 5.22
N SER A 184 -42.18 -6.08 4.05
CA SER A 184 -41.83 -6.81 2.83
C SER A 184 -40.45 -7.45 2.90
N LYS A 185 -39.60 -6.96 3.82
CA LYS A 185 -38.25 -7.48 4.07
C LYS A 185 -38.21 -8.60 5.12
N LEU A 186 -39.32 -8.88 5.80
CA LEU A 186 -39.40 -9.92 6.81
C LEU A 186 -39.84 -11.25 6.18
N ALA A 187 -39.15 -12.33 6.54
CA ALA A 187 -39.52 -13.69 6.13
C ALA A 187 -40.77 -14.24 6.85
N PHE A 188 -41.31 -13.50 7.82
CA PHE A 188 -42.50 -13.85 8.60
C PHE A 188 -43.45 -12.67 8.69
N ARG A 189 -44.73 -12.94 8.98
CA ARG A 189 -45.72 -11.90 9.24
C ARG A 189 -45.73 -11.58 10.74
N PRO A 190 -45.32 -10.36 11.16
CA PRO A 190 -45.39 -9.97 12.56
C PRO A 190 -46.84 -9.82 13.00
N VAL A 191 -47.13 -10.08 14.28
CA VAL A 191 -48.44 -9.79 14.88
C VAL A 191 -48.58 -8.29 15.01
N GLN A 192 -49.50 -7.70 14.26
CA GLN A 192 -49.74 -6.26 14.24
C GLN A 192 -50.90 -5.90 15.15
N ALA A 193 -50.74 -4.81 15.89
CA ALA A 193 -51.87 -4.12 16.48
C ALA A 193 -52.60 -3.31 15.40
N PRO A 194 -53.94 -3.11 15.50
CA PRO A 194 -54.68 -2.34 14.52
C PRO A 194 -54.07 -0.94 14.38
N SER A 195 -53.84 -0.54 13.12
CA SER A 195 -52.97 0.54 12.62
C SER A 195 -53.33 1.99 13.01
N GLY A 196 -54.05 2.20 14.11
CA GLY A 196 -54.18 3.52 14.71
C GLY A 196 -52.89 3.89 15.44
N LYS A 197 -52.35 5.09 15.19
CA LYS A 197 -51.12 5.70 15.76
C LYS A 197 -50.99 5.72 17.31
N LYS A 198 -51.80 4.99 18.06
CA LYS A 198 -51.71 4.89 19.52
C LYS A 198 -50.88 3.66 19.88
N ALA A 199 -49.88 3.86 20.71
CA ALA A 199 -49.13 2.78 21.32
C ALA A 199 -50.11 1.76 21.90
N VAL A 200 -49.99 0.51 21.46
CA VAL A 200 -50.85 -0.57 21.97
C VAL A 200 -50.21 -1.11 23.24
N LEU A 201 -50.99 -1.04 24.31
CA LEU A 201 -50.64 -1.58 25.61
C LEU A 201 -51.21 -3.00 25.68
N GLN A 202 -50.33 -3.96 25.91
CA GLN A 202 -50.68 -5.34 26.20
C GLN A 202 -50.28 -5.64 27.64
N GLN A 203 -51.23 -6.09 28.44
CA GLN A 203 -51.02 -6.54 29.80
C GLN A 203 -51.62 -7.93 29.97
N PHE A 204 -50.99 -8.78 30.77
CA PHE A 204 -51.46 -10.13 31.02
C PHE A 204 -51.07 -10.55 32.44
N GLY A 205 -51.74 -11.56 32.96
CA GLY A 205 -51.44 -12.06 34.28
C GLY A 205 -52.20 -13.32 34.67
N LEU A 206 -51.87 -13.79 35.86
CA LEU A 206 -52.50 -14.94 36.51
C LEU A 206 -53.12 -14.47 37.82
N ALA A 207 -54.38 -14.80 38.07
CA ALA A 207 -55.05 -14.53 39.34
C ALA A 207 -55.55 -15.86 39.94
N PRO A 208 -54.87 -16.41 40.97
CA PRO A 208 -55.34 -17.61 41.66
C PRO A 208 -56.51 -17.27 42.60
N PHE A 209 -57.50 -18.16 42.67
CA PHE A 209 -58.61 -18.07 43.61
C PHE A 209 -59.19 -19.47 43.89
N SER A 210 -60.00 -19.60 44.93
CA SER A 210 -60.59 -20.88 45.34
C SER A 210 -62.09 -20.72 45.54
N PHE A 211 -62.89 -21.62 44.96
CA PHE A 211 -64.32 -21.71 45.24
C PHE A 211 -64.54 -22.46 46.56
N GLN A 212 -65.37 -21.92 47.46
CA GLN A 212 -65.86 -22.67 48.61
C GLN A 212 -67.13 -23.48 48.24
N GLU A 213 -67.55 -24.40 49.12
CA GLU A 213 -68.72 -25.27 48.86
C GLU A 213 -70.03 -24.51 48.64
N GLN A 214 -70.15 -23.30 49.19
CA GLN A 214 -71.35 -22.45 49.12
C GLN A 214 -71.25 -21.34 48.07
N ASP A 215 -70.11 -21.22 47.37
CA ASP A 215 -69.88 -20.17 46.39
C ASP A 215 -70.38 -20.61 45.01
N ASP A 216 -71.44 -19.96 44.53
CA ASP A 216 -71.93 -20.14 43.16
C ASP A 216 -71.28 -19.15 42.17
N VAL A 217 -70.86 -17.97 42.66
CA VAL A 217 -70.24 -16.90 41.88
C VAL A 217 -69.17 -16.22 42.72
N LEU A 218 -68.00 -15.97 42.12
CA LEU A 218 -66.92 -15.20 42.74
C LEU A 218 -66.54 -14.01 41.87
N GLU A 219 -66.26 -12.86 42.49
CA GLU A 219 -65.82 -11.66 41.78
C GLU A 219 -64.31 -11.46 41.95
N ILE A 220 -63.59 -11.47 40.83
CA ILE A 220 -62.14 -11.25 40.79
C ILE A 220 -61.87 -9.88 40.18
N GLY A 221 -61.27 -9.01 40.98
CA GLY A 221 -60.75 -7.72 40.52
C GLY A 221 -59.35 -7.89 39.93
N ILE A 222 -59.17 -7.50 38.67
CA ILE A 222 -57.87 -7.34 38.03
C ILE A 222 -57.51 -5.87 38.08
N SER A 223 -56.31 -5.58 38.60
CA SER A 223 -55.70 -4.25 38.53
C SER A 223 -54.63 -4.25 37.45
N PHE A 224 -54.63 -3.24 36.61
CA PHE A 224 -53.62 -3.04 35.58
C PHE A 224 -52.46 -2.22 36.13
N GLU A 225 -51.23 -2.57 35.75
CA GLU A 225 -50.02 -1.82 36.11
C GLU A 225 -50.03 -0.45 35.45
N GLU A 226 -50.45 -0.40 34.19
CA GLU A 226 -50.62 0.83 33.42
C GLU A 226 -52.09 1.04 33.03
N PRO A 227 -52.65 2.25 33.17
CA PRO A 227 -54.00 2.53 32.72
C PRO A 227 -54.11 2.49 31.19
N PHE A 228 -55.21 1.91 30.69
CA PHE A 228 -55.61 2.03 29.29
C PHE A 228 -56.20 3.42 29.01
N ALA A 229 -56.14 3.87 27.75
CA ALA A 229 -56.68 5.17 27.34
C ALA A 229 -58.20 5.29 27.56
N ASN A 230 -58.93 4.18 27.44
CA ASN A 230 -60.37 4.09 27.64
C ASN A 230 -60.77 2.63 27.91
N ALA A 231 -62.04 2.39 28.28
CA ALA A 231 -62.57 1.07 28.58
C ALA A 231 -62.82 0.17 27.34
N SER A 232 -62.48 0.62 26.13
CA SER A 232 -62.69 -0.11 24.86
C SER A 232 -61.53 -1.07 24.53
N TYR A 233 -60.92 -1.67 25.55
CA TYR A 233 -59.89 -2.69 25.37
C TYR A 233 -60.51 -4.10 25.30
N VAL A 234 -59.83 -4.97 24.57
CA VAL A 234 -60.15 -6.40 24.55
C VAL A 234 -59.62 -7.01 25.83
N LEU A 235 -60.48 -7.75 26.54
CA LEU A 235 -60.10 -8.54 27.72
C LEU A 235 -60.61 -9.94 27.51
N VAL A 236 -59.71 -10.90 27.52
CA VAL A 236 -60.02 -12.33 27.48
C VAL A 236 -59.52 -12.94 28.77
N ALA A 237 -60.35 -13.75 29.41
CA ALA A 237 -59.99 -14.48 30.61
C ALA A 237 -60.50 -15.92 30.55
N THR A 238 -59.69 -16.86 31.03
CA THR A 238 -60.00 -18.29 31.05
C THR A 238 -59.61 -18.88 32.41
N GLY A 239 -60.52 -19.62 33.03
CA GLY A 239 -60.21 -20.41 34.23
C GLY A 239 -59.50 -21.71 33.87
N SER A 240 -58.65 -22.20 34.77
CA SER A 240 -57.93 -23.48 34.62
C SER A 240 -58.77 -24.72 34.93
N HIS A 241 -60.05 -24.58 35.29
CA HIS A 241 -60.93 -25.68 35.70
C HIS A 241 -62.22 -25.70 34.85
N PRO A 242 -62.66 -26.87 34.35
CA PRO A 242 -63.82 -26.97 33.45
C PRO A 242 -65.16 -26.65 34.11
N ALA A 243 -65.23 -26.71 35.44
CA ALA A 243 -66.44 -26.40 36.21
C ALA A 243 -66.67 -24.89 36.44
N CYS A 244 -65.97 -24.01 35.71
CA CYS A 244 -66.15 -22.57 35.81
C CYS A 244 -65.93 -21.86 34.46
N TYR A 245 -66.56 -20.72 34.28
CA TYR A 245 -66.27 -19.80 33.18
C TYR A 245 -66.20 -18.36 33.68
N ALA A 246 -65.41 -17.54 33.00
CA ALA A 246 -65.21 -16.14 33.34
C ALA A 246 -66.11 -15.24 32.48
N VAL A 247 -66.81 -14.32 33.11
CA VAL A 247 -67.62 -13.29 32.44
C VAL A 247 -67.09 -11.93 32.86
N CYS A 248 -66.91 -11.02 31.90
CA CYS A 248 -66.54 -9.66 32.23
C CYS A 248 -67.77 -8.88 32.70
N LYS A 249 -67.78 -8.54 34.00
CA LYS A 249 -68.87 -7.78 34.63
C LYS A 249 -68.69 -6.28 34.43
N GLN A 250 -67.47 -5.79 34.62
CA GLN A 250 -67.16 -4.37 34.48
C GLN A 250 -65.73 -4.15 33.99
N LYS A 251 -65.54 -3.13 33.15
CA LYS A 251 -64.24 -2.67 32.69
C LYS A 251 -64.08 -1.19 33.01
N THR A 252 -62.95 -0.82 33.59
CA THR A 252 -62.48 0.55 33.73
C THR A 252 -61.09 0.68 33.12
N VAL A 253 -60.56 1.91 33.07
CA VAL A 253 -59.21 2.18 32.56
C VAL A 253 -58.09 1.57 33.40
N LYS A 254 -58.31 1.34 34.70
CA LYS A 254 -57.30 0.84 35.65
C LYS A 254 -57.59 -0.55 36.19
N THR A 255 -58.85 -0.98 36.12
CA THR A 255 -59.29 -2.25 36.69
C THR A 255 -60.33 -2.92 35.80
N ALA A 256 -60.43 -4.24 35.92
CA ALA A 256 -61.55 -5.02 35.40
C ALA A 256 -62.10 -5.91 36.49
N VAL A 257 -63.41 -6.09 36.52
CA VAL A 257 -64.08 -7.03 37.43
C VAL A 257 -64.59 -8.18 36.58
N LEU A 258 -64.08 -9.38 36.87
CA LEU A 258 -64.52 -10.62 36.26
C LEU A 258 -65.39 -11.38 37.25
N SER A 259 -66.57 -11.77 36.81
CA SER A 259 -67.45 -12.68 37.53
C SER A 259 -67.14 -14.09 37.06
N ILE A 260 -66.67 -14.92 37.97
CA ILE A 260 -66.43 -16.33 37.71
C ILE A 260 -67.65 -17.09 38.18
N VAL A 261 -68.32 -17.77 37.24
CA VAL A 261 -69.54 -18.52 37.52
C VAL A 261 -69.21 -20.00 37.56
N ARG A 262 -69.63 -20.65 38.64
CA ARG A 262 -69.52 -22.10 38.82
C ARG A 262 -70.62 -22.81 38.02
N THR A 263 -70.26 -23.86 37.28
CA THR A 263 -71.23 -24.60 36.43
C THR A 263 -71.71 -25.90 37.06
N GLN A 264 -71.00 -26.42 38.06
CA GLN A 264 -71.35 -27.66 38.76
C GLN A 264 -71.21 -27.47 40.27
N PRO A 265 -72.28 -27.64 41.07
CA PRO A 265 -72.17 -27.62 42.53
C PRO A 265 -71.33 -28.81 43.03
N GLY A 266 -70.58 -28.62 44.10
CA GLY A 266 -69.68 -29.66 44.63
C GLY A 266 -68.62 -29.13 45.61
N LEU A 267 -67.58 -29.92 45.83
CA LEU A 267 -66.47 -29.60 46.73
C LEU A 267 -65.72 -28.33 46.31
N ALA A 268 -64.99 -27.73 47.26
CA ALA A 268 -64.08 -26.63 47.00
C ALA A 268 -62.97 -27.03 46.02
N PHE A 269 -62.59 -26.12 45.10
CA PHE A 269 -61.49 -26.33 44.16
C PHE A 269 -60.77 -25.02 43.86
N ASP A 270 -59.48 -25.14 43.58
CA ASP A 270 -58.61 -24.03 43.19
C ASP A 270 -58.66 -23.80 41.69
N VAL A 271 -58.67 -22.53 41.29
CA VAL A 271 -58.68 -22.10 39.90
C VAL A 271 -57.64 -21.01 39.71
N VAL A 272 -56.91 -21.09 38.60
CA VAL A 272 -56.05 -19.99 38.13
C VAL A 272 -56.75 -19.31 36.96
N LEU A 273 -57.03 -18.02 37.13
CA LEU A 273 -57.52 -17.17 36.04
C LEU A 273 -56.35 -16.72 35.18
N ASN A 274 -56.32 -17.12 33.92
CA ASN A 274 -55.40 -16.56 32.93
C ASN A 274 -56.11 -15.42 32.23
N TRP A 275 -55.52 -14.24 32.15
CA TRP A 275 -56.13 -13.09 31.49
C TRP A 275 -55.13 -12.32 30.62
N ILE A 276 -55.63 -11.78 29.52
CA ILE A 276 -54.89 -10.89 28.61
C ILE A 276 -55.80 -9.70 28.28
N ALA A 277 -55.27 -8.49 28.48
CA ALA A 277 -55.89 -7.23 28.12
C ALA A 277 -55.06 -6.51 27.06
N VAL A 278 -55.69 -6.14 25.94
CA VAL A 278 -55.04 -5.43 24.82
C VAL A 278 -55.88 -4.23 24.44
N GLY A 279 -55.27 -3.04 24.44
CA GLY A 279 -55.95 -1.79 24.11
C GLY A 279 -54.97 -0.65 23.87
N SER A 280 -55.49 0.55 23.64
CA SER A 280 -54.63 1.74 23.49
C SER A 280 -54.04 2.15 24.84
N LYS A 281 -52.74 2.44 24.87
CA LYS A 281 -52.04 3.04 26.02
C LYS A 281 -52.60 4.44 26.28
N ALA A 282 -52.84 4.78 27.55
CA ALA A 282 -53.18 6.15 27.92
C ALA A 282 -52.00 7.08 27.61
N ASP A 283 -52.27 8.23 27.01
CA ASP A 283 -51.26 9.28 26.89
C ASP A 283 -50.90 9.71 28.32
N THR A 284 -49.65 9.50 28.72
CA THR A 284 -49.14 10.06 29.98
C THR A 284 -49.26 11.58 29.85
N ALA A 285 -50.22 12.17 30.57
CA ALA A 285 -50.27 13.60 30.74
C ALA A 285 -49.00 14.01 31.51
N ASP A 286 -48.07 14.65 30.81
CA ASP A 286 -47.04 15.52 31.41
C ASP A 286 -47.70 16.68 32.18
#